data_AF-A0AAV4WVG3-F1
#
_entry.id   AF-A0AAV4WVG3-F1
#
_cell.length_a   1.000
_cell.length_b   1.000
_cell.length_c   1.000
_cell.angle_alpha   90.00
_cell.angle_beta   90.00
_cell.angle_gamma   90.00
#
_symmetry.space_group_name_H-M   'P 1'
#
loop_
_entity.id
_entity.type
_entity.pdbx_description
1 polymer ?
#
loop_
_entity_poly.entity_id
_entity_poly.type
_entity_poly.pdbx_seq_one_letter_code
_entity_poly.pdbx_strand_id
1 'polypeptide(L)'
;MSFQQLRSSLPGSVEPEHKSALANLLYQTCHIASQLLRNNFLQEMYAQCLLCMLLKVQMSILSGYVFTTHGNNTNPTEQHQKYMSRIEDFMLNGINTVLNCVKRVVRENIKSIPLHQKLKLQDVENIIRSIQNSILENGDAFLQETTGYIMPAGSSNDVNDEFLDNICFETKDVIECPDFCHVFQVCIESGVSSLMDRLSECYVFLSDDTQTFVNPHDFSTPLAKLIPIMHKVFCEHKPAEQGSFVHTLLQLEPLNSFTANIYEAFSQKCPGS
;
A
#
# COMPACT_ATOMS: atom_id res chain seq x y z
N MET A 1 -43.37 20.66 -4.14
CA MET A 1 -43.54 20.56 -5.62
C MET A 1 -42.97 19.23 -6.07
N SER A 2 -43.80 18.36 -6.64
CA SER A 2 -43.45 16.98 -7.01
C SER A 2 -42.81 16.90 -8.41
N PHE A 3 -41.98 15.87 -8.62
CA PHE A 3 -41.23 15.53 -9.84
C PHE A 3 -42.03 15.47 -11.17
N GLN A 4 -43.36 15.64 -11.12
CA GLN A 4 -44.22 15.72 -12.31
C GLN A 4 -44.35 17.14 -12.89
N GLN A 5 -44.14 18.20 -12.10
CA GLN A 5 -44.26 19.58 -12.61
C GLN A 5 -43.01 20.11 -13.32
N LEU A 6 -41.84 19.45 -13.18
CA LEU A 6 -40.63 19.81 -13.94
C LEU A 6 -40.55 19.14 -15.32
N ARG A 7 -41.44 18.17 -15.61
CA ARG A 7 -41.46 17.45 -16.88
C ARG A 7 -42.24 18.18 -17.98
N SER A 8 -43.10 19.13 -17.62
CA SER A 8 -43.98 19.87 -18.55
C SER A 8 -43.37 21.15 -19.13
N SER A 9 -42.17 21.56 -18.72
CA SER A 9 -41.58 22.85 -19.11
C SER A 9 -40.35 22.75 -20.02
N LEU A 10 -40.05 21.57 -20.57
CA LEU A 10 -38.99 21.42 -21.57
C LEU A 10 -39.63 21.22 -22.95
N PRO A 11 -39.39 22.13 -23.93
CA PRO A 11 -39.87 21.96 -25.29
C PRO A 11 -39.30 20.67 -25.89
N GLY A 12 -40.16 20.00 -26.65
CA GLY A 12 -39.91 18.66 -27.18
C GLY A 12 -38.69 18.55 -28.08
N SER A 13 -38.18 17.33 -28.12
CA SER A 13 -37.11 16.83 -29.01
C SER A 13 -35.68 17.24 -28.65
N VAL A 14 -35.14 16.65 -27.58
CA VAL A 14 -33.70 16.36 -27.51
C VAL A 14 -33.53 14.86 -27.80
N GLU A 15 -32.79 14.59 -28.87
CA GLU A 15 -32.58 13.29 -29.52
C GLU A 15 -32.25 12.11 -28.58
N PRO A 16 -32.59 10.87 -28.99
CA PRO A 16 -32.21 9.64 -28.27
C PRO A 16 -30.69 9.49 -28.08
N GLU A 17 -29.87 10.16 -28.89
CA GLU A 17 -28.40 10.16 -28.75
C GLU A 17 -27.90 10.83 -27.46
N HIS A 18 -28.55 11.91 -26.99
CA HIS A 18 -28.13 12.60 -25.76
C HIS A 18 -28.45 11.80 -24.49
N LYS A 19 -29.55 11.03 -24.50
CA LYS A 19 -29.88 10.10 -23.39
C LYS A 19 -28.96 8.88 -23.38
N SER A 20 -28.57 8.38 -24.54
CA SER A 20 -27.56 7.33 -24.70
C SER A 20 -26.18 7.80 -24.24
N ALA A 21 -25.79 9.02 -24.58
CA ALA A 21 -24.54 9.64 -24.13
C ALA A 21 -24.51 9.87 -22.61
N LEU A 22 -25.61 10.35 -22.00
CA LEU A 22 -25.72 10.49 -20.54
C LEU A 22 -25.72 9.14 -19.80
N ALA A 23 -26.37 8.12 -20.35
CA ALA A 23 -26.37 6.76 -19.79
C ALA A 23 -24.99 6.10 -19.91
N ASN A 24 -24.29 6.29 -21.04
CA ASN A 24 -22.91 5.87 -21.22
C ASN A 24 -21.97 6.65 -20.29
N LEU A 25 -22.15 7.96 -20.12
CA LEU A 25 -21.37 8.75 -19.18
C LEU A 25 -21.59 8.28 -17.74
N LEU A 26 -22.84 8.01 -17.32
CA LEU A 26 -23.16 7.45 -16.01
C LEU A 26 -22.58 6.05 -15.82
N TYR A 27 -22.70 5.17 -16.81
CA TYR A 27 -22.14 3.81 -16.79
C TYR A 27 -20.62 3.82 -16.74
N GLN A 28 -19.99 4.70 -17.53
CA GLN A 28 -18.55 4.88 -17.61
C GLN A 28 -18.01 5.56 -16.34
N THR A 29 -18.76 6.48 -15.73
CA THR A 29 -18.41 7.07 -14.41
C THR A 29 -18.61 6.06 -13.28
N CYS A 30 -19.65 5.22 -13.30
CA CYS A 30 -19.84 4.11 -12.36
C CYS A 30 -18.78 3.02 -12.52
N HIS A 31 -18.40 2.71 -13.76
CA HIS A 31 -17.36 1.74 -14.08
C HIS A 31 -15.98 2.28 -13.70
N ILE A 32 -15.65 3.53 -14.01
CA ILE A 32 -14.41 4.21 -13.58
C ILE A 32 -14.38 4.33 -12.05
N ALA A 33 -15.47 4.70 -11.38
CA ALA A 33 -15.59 4.63 -9.92
C ALA A 33 -15.36 3.21 -9.37
N SER A 34 -15.90 2.19 -10.05
CA SER A 34 -15.69 0.77 -9.73
C SER A 34 -14.33 0.22 -10.16
N GLN A 35 -13.54 0.95 -10.94
CA GLN A 35 -12.16 0.61 -11.36
C GLN A 35 -11.13 1.32 -10.48
N LEU A 36 -11.43 2.54 -10.02
CA LEU A 36 -10.69 3.24 -8.95
C LEU A 36 -10.76 2.54 -7.60
N LEU A 37 -11.88 1.87 -7.32
CA LEU A 37 -12.00 0.93 -6.20
C LEU A 37 -11.25 -0.40 -6.43
N ARG A 38 -10.74 -0.66 -7.64
CA ARG A 38 -10.23 -1.99 -8.06
C ARG A 38 -8.71 -2.10 -7.95
N ASN A 39 -7.96 -1.01 -8.20
CA ASN A 39 -6.51 -0.91 -8.03
C ASN A 39 -6.18 0.31 -7.15
N ASN A 40 -6.23 0.13 -5.83
CA ASN A 40 -6.07 1.22 -4.88
C ASN A 40 -4.59 1.58 -4.74
N PHE A 41 -4.23 2.85 -4.89
CA PHE A 41 -2.94 3.39 -4.43
C PHE A 41 -2.57 2.88 -3.04
N LEU A 42 -3.54 2.84 -2.12
CA LEU A 42 -3.34 2.31 -0.77
C LEU A 42 -2.95 0.82 -0.77
N GLN A 43 -3.56 -0.01 -1.62
CA GLN A 43 -3.16 -1.42 -1.74
C GLN A 43 -1.71 -1.53 -2.23
N GLU A 44 -1.36 -0.80 -3.29
CA GLU A 44 -0.01 -0.79 -3.85
C GLU A 44 1.03 -0.25 -2.85
N MET A 45 0.70 0.82 -2.14
CA MET A 45 1.53 1.43 -1.11
C MET A 45 1.84 0.44 0.04
N TYR A 46 0.81 -0.26 0.55
CA TYR A 46 1.00 -1.29 1.58
C TYR A 46 1.87 -2.45 1.08
N ALA A 47 1.63 -2.90 -0.15
CA ALA A 47 2.45 -3.93 -0.77
C ALA A 47 3.92 -3.50 -0.97
N GLN A 48 4.16 -2.28 -1.45
CA GLN A 48 5.50 -1.73 -1.64
C GLN A 48 6.24 -1.57 -0.31
N CYS A 49 5.58 -1.05 0.74
CA CYS A 49 6.16 -0.94 2.07
C CYS A 49 6.56 -2.31 2.61
N LEU A 50 5.63 -3.26 2.58
CA LEU A 50 5.84 -4.58 3.14
C LEU A 50 6.94 -5.32 2.37
N LEU A 51 6.90 -5.34 1.04
CA LEU A 51 7.94 -5.97 0.22
C LEU A 51 9.31 -5.35 0.45
N CYS A 52 9.40 -4.02 0.47
CA CYS A 52 10.65 -3.31 0.72
C CYS A 52 11.23 -3.68 2.08
N MET A 53 10.40 -3.67 3.13
CA MET A 53 10.84 -4.04 4.47
C MET A 53 11.29 -5.49 4.55
N LEU A 54 10.51 -6.42 4.01
CA LEU A 54 10.85 -7.85 4.03
C LEU A 54 12.17 -8.14 3.32
N LEU A 55 12.38 -7.55 2.13
CA LEU A 55 13.64 -7.71 1.41
C LEU A 55 14.81 -7.13 2.20
N LYS A 56 14.67 -5.94 2.81
CA LYS A 56 15.75 -5.36 3.60
C LYS A 56 16.03 -6.15 4.87
N VAL A 57 15.01 -6.66 5.55
CA VAL A 57 15.17 -7.56 6.70
C VAL A 57 15.91 -8.81 6.28
N GLN A 58 15.46 -9.50 5.22
CA GLN A 58 16.11 -10.72 4.74
C GLN A 58 17.58 -10.48 4.38
N MET A 59 17.86 -9.40 3.64
CA MET A 59 19.22 -9.02 3.25
C MET A 59 20.09 -8.64 4.45
N SER A 60 19.55 -7.94 5.45
CA SER A 60 20.30 -7.56 6.66
C SER A 60 20.64 -8.76 7.53
N ILE A 61 19.68 -9.68 7.75
CA ILE A 61 19.92 -10.93 8.49
C ILE A 61 20.99 -11.75 7.76
N LEU A 62 20.80 -11.99 6.46
CA LEU A 62 21.74 -12.75 5.64
C LEU A 62 23.14 -12.14 5.64
N SER A 63 23.24 -10.81 5.53
CA SER A 63 24.53 -10.11 5.57
C SER A 63 25.24 -10.26 6.92
N GLY A 64 24.49 -10.27 8.02
CA GLY A 64 25.04 -10.55 9.36
C GLY A 64 25.60 -11.98 9.46
N TYR A 65 24.85 -12.97 8.95
CA TYR A 65 25.29 -14.37 8.87
C TYR A 65 26.52 -14.57 7.99
N VAL A 66 26.57 -13.93 6.82
CA VAL A 66 27.73 -13.98 5.93
C VAL A 66 28.96 -13.38 6.62
N PHE A 67 28.79 -12.27 7.34
CA PHE A 67 29.88 -11.62 8.07
C PHE A 67 30.47 -12.51 9.16
N THR A 68 29.63 -13.20 9.96
CA THR A 68 30.11 -14.15 10.98
C THR A 68 30.73 -15.41 10.37
N THR A 69 30.20 -15.88 9.24
CA THR A 69 30.68 -17.09 8.53
C THR A 69 32.00 -16.88 7.80
N HIS A 70 32.34 -15.66 7.37
CA HIS A 70 33.67 -15.35 6.83
C HIS A 70 34.83 -15.62 7.81
N GLY A 71 34.55 -15.75 9.12
CA GLY A 71 35.51 -16.25 10.11
C GLY A 71 35.74 -17.77 10.07
N ASN A 72 34.82 -18.55 9.49
CA ASN A 72 34.74 -20.02 9.54
C ASN A 72 34.58 -20.68 8.16
N ASN A 73 35.42 -20.31 7.17
CA ASN A 73 35.81 -21.07 5.94
C ASN A 73 34.80 -22.05 5.26
N THR A 74 33.50 -21.79 5.32
CA THR A 74 32.47 -22.56 4.62
C THR A 74 31.56 -21.56 3.93
N ASN A 75 31.44 -21.64 2.60
CA ASN A 75 30.54 -20.79 1.83
C ASN A 75 29.26 -21.57 1.51
N PRO A 76 28.19 -21.45 2.33
CA PRO A 76 26.90 -22.08 2.05
C PRO A 76 26.09 -21.26 1.03
N THR A 77 26.65 -21.01 -0.15
CA THR A 77 26.03 -20.21 -1.22
C THR A 77 24.67 -20.77 -1.64
N GLU A 78 24.49 -22.09 -1.60
CA GLU A 78 23.22 -22.75 -1.93
C GLU A 78 22.13 -22.48 -0.89
N GLN A 79 22.45 -22.52 0.40
CA GLN A 79 21.49 -22.24 1.48
C GLN A 79 21.09 -20.76 1.49
N HIS A 80 22.03 -19.85 1.23
CA HIS A 80 21.73 -18.43 1.08
C HIS A 80 20.76 -18.16 -0.08
N GLN A 81 20.96 -18.84 -1.22
CA GLN A 81 20.05 -18.73 -2.37
C GLN A 81 18.65 -19.28 -2.05
N LYS A 82 18.58 -20.44 -1.37
CA LYS A 82 17.31 -21.04 -0.93
C LYS A 82 16.56 -20.15 0.05
N TYR A 83 17.26 -19.49 0.96
CA TYR A 83 16.66 -18.53 1.88
C TYR A 83 16.08 -17.32 1.12
N MET A 84 16.86 -16.73 0.20
CA MET A 84 16.40 -15.60 -0.61
C MET A 84 15.21 -15.95 -1.52
N SER A 85 15.12 -17.18 -2.02
CA SER A 85 13.97 -17.59 -2.85
C SER A 85 12.66 -17.73 -2.06
N ARG A 86 12.68 -17.79 -0.71
CA ARG A 86 11.44 -17.86 0.09
C ARG A 86 10.55 -16.61 -0.03
N ILE A 87 11.12 -15.47 -0.42
CA ILE A 87 10.32 -14.28 -0.73
C ILE A 87 9.39 -14.49 -1.94
N GLU A 88 9.69 -15.46 -2.81
CA GLU A 88 8.86 -15.78 -3.97
C GLU A 88 7.49 -16.30 -3.53
N ASP A 89 7.44 -17.19 -2.52
CA ASP A 89 6.19 -17.72 -1.97
C ASP A 89 5.32 -16.60 -1.38
N PHE A 90 5.96 -15.65 -0.68
CA PHE A 90 5.30 -14.43 -0.20
C PHE A 90 4.77 -13.57 -1.35
N MET A 91 5.58 -13.36 -2.39
CA MET A 91 5.22 -12.55 -3.55
C MET A 91 4.09 -13.17 -4.39
N LEU A 92 4.01 -14.50 -4.45
CA LEU A 92 2.99 -15.20 -5.22
C LEU A 92 1.68 -15.31 -4.43
N ASN A 93 1.75 -15.62 -3.13
CA ASN A 93 0.57 -15.98 -2.33
C ASN A 93 0.27 -14.99 -1.20
N GLY A 94 1.28 -14.56 -0.44
CA GLY A 94 1.11 -13.70 0.73
C GLY A 94 0.67 -12.28 0.42
N ILE A 95 1.23 -11.69 -0.65
CA ILE A 95 0.89 -10.32 -1.07
C ILE A 95 -0.59 -10.20 -1.42
N ASN A 96 -1.19 -11.23 -2.01
CA ASN A 96 -2.59 -11.23 -2.39
C ASN A 96 -3.51 -11.19 -1.16
N THR A 97 -3.14 -11.85 -0.07
CA THR A 97 -3.87 -11.81 1.21
C THR A 97 -3.85 -10.40 1.79
N VAL A 98 -2.68 -9.76 1.83
CA VAL A 98 -2.51 -8.36 2.26
C VAL A 98 -3.36 -7.41 1.40
N LEU A 99 -3.25 -7.52 0.07
CA LEU A 99 -3.99 -6.69 -0.86
C LEU A 99 -5.51 -6.86 -0.69
N ASN A 100 -5.98 -8.09 -0.49
CA ASN A 100 -7.40 -8.38 -0.25
C ASN A 100 -7.89 -7.82 1.08
N CYS A 101 -7.08 -7.86 2.13
CA CYS A 101 -7.42 -7.26 3.43
C CYS A 101 -7.58 -5.74 3.30
N VAL A 102 -6.59 -5.05 2.72
CA VAL A 102 -6.65 -3.60 2.49
C VAL A 102 -7.82 -3.24 1.58
N LYS A 103 -8.05 -4.01 0.50
CA LYS A 103 -9.18 -3.82 -0.41
C LYS A 103 -10.53 -3.89 0.29
N ARG A 104 -10.70 -4.87 1.18
CA ARG A 104 -11.91 -5.03 1.99
C ARG A 104 -12.12 -3.81 2.88
N VAL A 105 -11.10 -3.39 3.64
CA VAL A 105 -11.21 -2.25 4.56
C VAL A 105 -11.51 -0.94 3.81
N VAL A 106 -10.84 -0.69 2.68
CA VAL A 106 -11.11 0.49 1.84
C VAL A 106 -12.55 0.49 1.34
N ARG A 107 -13.06 -0.66 0.87
CA ARG A 107 -14.45 -0.78 0.41
C ARG A 107 -15.44 -0.46 1.52
N GLU A 108 -15.21 -1.00 2.72
CA GLU A 108 -16.10 -0.79 3.87
C GLU A 108 -16.14 0.67 4.32
N ASN A 109 -15.02 1.41 4.21
CA ASN A 109 -14.93 2.81 4.59
C ASN A 109 -15.54 3.77 3.54
N ILE A 110 -15.53 3.41 2.25
CA ILE A 110 -15.98 4.30 1.16
C ILE A 110 -17.43 4.03 0.74
N LYS A 111 -17.98 2.83 0.97
CA LYS A 111 -19.32 2.43 0.48
C LYS A 111 -20.47 3.35 0.94
N SER A 112 -20.32 4.05 2.06
CA SER A 112 -21.33 4.94 2.62
C SER A 112 -21.27 6.36 2.06
N ILE A 113 -20.27 6.70 1.23
CA ILE A 113 -20.04 8.05 0.72
C ILE A 113 -20.69 8.19 -0.67
N PRO A 114 -21.76 9.00 -0.82
CA PRO A 114 -22.38 9.19 -2.13
C PRO A 114 -21.47 9.97 -3.09
N LEU A 115 -21.48 9.59 -4.36
CA LEU A 115 -20.65 10.18 -5.43
C LEU A 115 -20.81 11.69 -5.61
N HIS A 116 -21.98 12.24 -5.27
CA HIS A 116 -22.26 13.68 -5.36
C HIS A 116 -21.80 14.46 -4.12
N GLN A 117 -21.36 13.78 -3.05
CA GLN A 117 -20.86 14.45 -1.86
C GLN A 117 -19.63 15.26 -2.21
N LYS A 118 -19.64 16.53 -1.82
CA LYS A 118 -18.46 17.39 -1.95
C LYS A 118 -17.53 17.10 -0.78
N LEU A 119 -16.26 16.83 -1.11
CA LEU A 119 -15.21 16.56 -0.13
C LEU A 119 -14.16 17.66 -0.24
N LYS A 120 -13.71 18.13 0.92
CA LYS A 120 -12.48 18.92 1.09
C LYS A 120 -11.29 17.96 1.16
N LEU A 121 -10.08 18.52 1.00
CA LEU A 121 -8.84 17.75 1.17
C LEU A 121 -8.76 17.08 2.56
N GLN A 122 -9.18 17.79 3.60
CA GLN A 122 -9.24 17.28 4.97
C GLN A 122 -10.22 16.10 5.12
N ASP A 123 -11.33 16.10 4.39
CA ASP A 123 -12.27 14.97 4.43
C ASP A 123 -11.62 13.71 3.83
N VAL A 124 -10.85 13.86 2.76
CA VAL A 124 -10.10 12.75 2.14
C VAL A 124 -9.02 12.22 3.10
N GLU A 125 -8.29 13.12 3.75
CA GLU A 125 -7.29 12.75 4.78
C GLU A 125 -7.93 11.95 5.92
N ASN A 126 -9.10 12.40 6.41
CA ASN A 126 -9.83 11.72 7.47
C ASN A 126 -10.32 10.33 7.03
N ILE A 127 -10.74 10.17 5.77
CA ILE A 127 -11.11 8.86 5.20
C ILE A 127 -9.90 7.92 5.17
N ILE A 128 -8.74 8.41 4.71
CA ILE A 128 -7.50 7.60 4.67
C ILE A 128 -7.08 7.21 6.10
N ARG A 129 -7.13 8.15 7.04
CA ARG A 129 -6.81 7.89 8.46
C ARG A 129 -7.76 6.86 9.07
N SER A 130 -9.06 6.92 8.77
CA SER A 130 -10.04 5.91 9.18
C SER A 130 -9.70 4.52 8.64
N ILE A 131 -9.28 4.44 7.37
CA ILE A 131 -8.82 3.19 6.75
C ILE A 131 -7.57 2.66 7.45
N GLN A 132 -6.58 3.51 7.73
CA GLN A 132 -5.36 3.12 8.46
C GLN A 132 -5.71 2.57 9.84
N ASN A 133 -6.53 3.27 10.62
CA ASN A 133 -6.95 2.82 11.95
C ASN A 133 -7.68 1.47 11.89
N SER A 134 -8.57 1.29 10.91
CA SER A 134 -9.27 0.01 10.70
C SER A 134 -8.33 -1.14 10.33
N ILE A 135 -7.21 -0.85 9.65
CA ILE A 135 -6.18 -1.86 9.35
C ILE A 135 -5.37 -2.18 10.60
N LEU A 136 -5.00 -1.15 11.38
CA LEU A 136 -4.21 -1.28 12.61
C LEU A 136 -4.97 -1.97 13.75
N GLU A 137 -6.27 -1.76 13.88
CA GLU A 137 -7.14 -2.50 14.82
C GLU A 137 -7.16 -4.01 14.50
N ASN A 138 -6.91 -4.37 13.25
CA ASN A 138 -6.69 -5.75 12.81
C ASN A 138 -5.19 -6.08 12.63
N GLY A 139 -4.29 -5.22 13.11
CA GLY A 139 -2.87 -5.17 12.73
C GLY A 139 -2.07 -6.41 13.10
N ASP A 140 -2.33 -6.98 14.28
CA ASP A 140 -1.69 -8.22 14.72
C ASP A 140 -2.09 -9.39 13.80
N ALA A 141 -3.38 -9.50 13.47
CA ALA A 141 -3.86 -10.49 12.51
C ALA A 141 -3.33 -10.24 11.09
N PHE A 142 -3.20 -8.97 10.70
CA PHE A 142 -2.67 -8.57 9.40
C PHE A 142 -1.22 -9.03 9.21
N LEU A 143 -0.34 -8.78 10.18
CA LEU A 143 1.06 -9.22 10.10
C LEU A 143 1.22 -10.73 10.33
N GLN A 144 0.44 -11.34 11.24
CA GLN A 144 0.48 -12.80 11.48
C GLN A 144 -0.02 -13.61 10.28
N GLU A 145 -1.10 -13.18 9.62
CA GLU A 145 -1.54 -13.81 8.37
C GLU A 145 -0.47 -13.67 7.28
N THR A 146 0.26 -12.55 7.29
CA THR A 146 1.35 -12.27 6.34
C THR A 146 2.60 -13.12 6.60
N THR A 147 3.01 -13.30 7.87
CA THR A 147 4.20 -14.08 8.25
C THR A 147 4.07 -15.55 7.86
N GLY A 148 2.85 -16.10 7.90
CA GLY A 148 2.56 -17.47 7.46
C GLY A 148 2.85 -17.77 5.99
N TYR A 149 2.90 -16.74 5.12
CA TYR A 149 3.23 -16.90 3.70
C TYR A 149 4.70 -16.66 3.38
N ILE A 150 5.39 -15.86 4.20
CA ILE A 150 6.84 -15.66 4.10
C ILE A 150 7.54 -16.97 4.48
N MET A 151 6.93 -17.74 5.39
CA MET A 151 7.47 -18.98 5.93
C MET A 151 6.37 -20.03 6.10
N PRO A 152 5.96 -20.70 5.01
CA PRO A 152 5.08 -21.85 5.13
C PRO A 152 5.75 -22.89 6.04
N ALA A 153 5.07 -23.24 7.14
CA ALA A 153 5.54 -24.28 8.05
C ALA A 153 5.90 -25.53 7.24
N GLY A 154 7.15 -25.96 7.38
CA GLY A 154 7.87 -26.86 6.48
C GLY A 154 7.02 -27.80 5.65
N SER A 155 7.05 -27.63 4.33
CA SER A 155 6.66 -28.69 3.41
C SER A 155 7.68 -29.82 3.53
N SER A 156 7.35 -30.76 4.41
CA SER A 156 7.96 -32.07 4.59
C SER A 156 8.44 -32.65 3.26
N ASN A 157 9.76 -32.75 3.08
CA ASN A 157 10.48 -33.83 2.36
C ASN A 157 11.97 -33.52 2.15
N ASP A 158 12.44 -32.29 2.37
CA ASP A 158 13.88 -32.01 2.33
C ASP A 158 14.53 -32.29 3.69
N VAL A 159 15.59 -33.10 3.64
CA VAL A 159 16.40 -33.53 4.77
C VAL A 159 16.92 -32.29 5.51
N ASN A 160 16.43 -32.06 6.74
CA ASN A 160 16.95 -31.16 7.78
C ASN A 160 17.96 -30.11 7.29
N ASP A 161 17.45 -29.02 6.72
CA ASP A 161 18.26 -27.81 6.57
C ASP A 161 18.08 -26.96 7.83
N GLU A 162 18.69 -27.42 8.93
CA GLU A 162 18.63 -26.78 10.26
C GLU A 162 19.02 -25.29 10.20
N PHE A 163 19.93 -24.95 9.28
CA PHE A 163 20.29 -23.56 9.00
C PHE A 163 19.11 -22.77 8.41
N LEU A 164 18.44 -23.30 7.37
CA LEU A 164 17.28 -22.65 6.77
C LEU A 164 16.14 -22.52 7.78
N ASP A 165 15.89 -23.54 8.59
CA ASP A 165 14.84 -23.48 9.62
C ASP A 165 15.16 -22.41 10.67
N ASN A 166 16.41 -22.32 11.11
CA ASN A 166 16.84 -21.33 12.10
C ASN A 166 16.79 -19.89 11.56
N ILE A 167 17.37 -19.62 10.39
CA ILE A 167 17.35 -18.27 9.80
C ILE A 167 15.91 -17.85 9.47
N CYS A 168 15.05 -18.82 9.11
CA CYS A 168 13.64 -18.58 8.91
C CYS A 168 12.97 -18.17 10.24
N PHE A 169 13.14 -18.98 11.28
CA PHE A 169 12.58 -18.68 12.59
C PHE A 169 12.98 -17.28 13.10
N GLU A 170 14.26 -16.93 13.00
CA GLU A 170 14.76 -15.63 13.42
C GLU A 170 14.20 -14.46 12.59
N THR A 171 13.99 -14.68 11.29
CA THR A 171 13.35 -13.68 10.42
C THR A 171 11.89 -13.46 10.82
N LYS A 172 11.18 -14.55 11.13
CA LYS A 172 9.81 -14.48 11.65
C LYS A 172 9.77 -13.68 12.95
N ASP A 173 10.68 -13.94 13.88
CA ASP A 173 10.79 -13.18 15.14
C ASP A 173 11.02 -11.68 14.87
N VAL A 174 11.85 -11.33 13.89
CA VAL A 174 12.08 -9.93 13.50
C VAL A 174 10.83 -9.31 12.88
N ILE A 175 10.04 -10.03 12.07
CA ILE A 175 8.81 -9.49 11.46
C ILE A 175 7.71 -9.31 12.50
N GLU A 176 7.65 -10.20 13.50
CA GLU A 176 6.64 -10.17 14.57
C GLU A 176 7.03 -9.22 15.73
N CYS A 177 8.21 -8.59 15.66
CA CYS A 177 8.65 -7.65 16.68
C CYS A 177 7.92 -6.29 16.59
N PRO A 178 7.75 -5.58 17.72
CA PRO A 178 7.05 -4.30 17.73
C PRO A 178 7.78 -3.22 16.90
N ASP A 179 9.11 -3.28 16.80
CA ASP A 179 9.90 -2.33 16.02
C ASP A 179 9.59 -2.46 14.52
N PHE A 180 9.37 -3.68 14.02
CA PHE A 180 8.95 -3.90 12.64
C PHE A 180 7.60 -3.23 12.39
N CYS A 181 6.60 -3.45 13.26
CA CYS A 181 5.29 -2.84 13.13
C CYS A 181 5.37 -1.31 13.16
N HIS A 182 6.18 -0.75 14.06
CA HIS A 182 6.39 0.70 14.15
C HIS A 182 7.02 1.26 12.87
N VAL A 183 8.11 0.67 12.38
CA VAL A 183 8.78 1.13 11.15
C VAL A 183 7.86 0.96 9.94
N PHE A 184 7.05 -0.10 9.91
CA PHE A 184 6.05 -0.31 8.87
C PHE A 184 5.00 0.81 8.86
N GLN A 185 4.49 1.22 10.02
CA GLN A 185 3.58 2.37 10.13
C GLN A 185 4.23 3.66 9.61
N VAL A 186 5.50 3.91 9.97
CA VAL A 186 6.24 5.09 9.50
C VAL A 186 6.40 5.08 7.97
N CYS A 187 6.66 3.91 7.36
CA CYS A 187 6.71 3.77 5.90
C CYS A 187 5.36 4.14 5.25
N ILE A 188 4.26 3.64 5.82
CA ILE A 188 2.90 3.93 5.35
C ILE A 188 2.56 5.42 5.50
N GLU A 189 2.89 6.04 6.64
CA GLU A 189 2.67 7.46 6.89
C GLU A 189 3.44 8.34 5.90
N SER A 190 4.67 7.97 5.55
CA SER A 190 5.44 8.64 4.50
C SER A 190 4.73 8.57 3.15
N GLY A 191 4.15 7.42 2.81
CA GLY A 191 3.40 7.23 1.57
C GLY A 191 2.09 8.02 1.53
N VAL A 192 1.37 8.06 2.65
CA VAL A 192 0.16 8.87 2.80
C VAL A 192 0.49 10.36 2.71
N SER A 193 1.60 10.81 3.30
CA SER A 193 2.03 12.21 3.20
C SER A 193 2.30 12.60 1.74
N SER A 194 3.07 11.78 1.02
CA SER A 194 3.33 11.99 -0.42
C SER A 194 2.05 11.95 -1.27
N LEU A 195 1.08 11.12 -0.88
CA LEU A 195 -0.25 11.06 -1.49
C LEU A 195 -1.02 12.38 -1.28
N MET A 196 -1.03 12.88 -0.05
CA MET A 196 -1.73 14.11 0.29
C MET A 196 -1.14 15.34 -0.39
N ASP A 197 0.19 15.39 -0.54
CA ASP A 197 0.87 16.46 -1.29
C ASP A 197 0.39 16.51 -2.75
N ARG A 198 0.37 15.35 -3.43
CA ARG A 198 -0.10 15.26 -4.83
C ARG A 198 -1.59 15.56 -4.97
N LEU A 199 -2.40 15.16 -3.99
CA LEU A 199 -3.82 15.51 -3.94
C LEU A 199 -4.02 17.01 -3.75
N SER A 200 -3.17 17.67 -2.96
CA SER A 200 -3.26 19.11 -2.72
C SER A 200 -3.07 19.91 -4.02
N GLU A 201 -2.09 19.52 -4.86
CA GLU A 201 -1.86 20.11 -6.19
C GLU A 201 -3.09 19.97 -7.10
N CYS A 202 -3.76 18.82 -7.02
CA CYS A 202 -4.99 18.58 -7.77
C CYS A 202 -6.15 19.46 -7.31
N TYR A 203 -6.28 19.70 -6.01
CA TYR A 203 -7.28 20.62 -5.47
C TYR A 203 -7.03 22.06 -5.91
N VAL A 204 -5.76 22.49 -5.98
CA VAL A 204 -5.39 23.79 -6.56
C VAL A 204 -5.83 23.88 -8.02
N PHE A 205 -5.50 22.89 -8.85
CA PHE A 205 -5.89 22.88 -10.26
C PHE A 205 -7.41 22.92 -10.46
N LEU A 206 -8.17 22.17 -9.65
CA LEU A 206 -9.62 22.19 -9.68
C LEU A 206 -10.25 23.51 -9.22
N SER A 207 -9.53 24.28 -8.40
CA SER A 207 -9.99 25.58 -7.93
C SER A 207 -9.76 26.70 -8.94
N ASP A 208 -8.76 26.59 -9.84
CA ASP A 208 -8.42 27.62 -10.84
C ASP A 208 -9.53 27.84 -11.90
N ASP A 209 -10.37 26.83 -12.14
CA ASP A 209 -11.59 26.95 -12.97
C ASP A 209 -12.58 28.01 -12.42
N THR A 210 -12.42 28.46 -11.17
CA THR A 210 -13.33 29.39 -10.49
C THR A 210 -12.90 30.87 -10.53
N GLN A 211 -11.80 31.21 -11.22
CA GLN A 211 -11.25 32.59 -11.36
C GLN A 211 -11.05 33.37 -10.05
N THR A 212 -11.07 32.71 -8.89
CA THR A 212 -10.85 33.31 -7.58
C THR A 212 -9.85 32.46 -6.82
N PHE A 213 -8.89 33.10 -6.15
CA PHE A 213 -7.94 32.38 -5.29
C PHE A 213 -8.72 31.75 -4.12
N VAL A 214 -8.85 30.43 -4.13
CA VAL A 214 -9.50 29.67 -3.05
C VAL A 214 -8.41 28.93 -2.28
N ASN A 215 -8.42 29.07 -0.95
CA ASN A 215 -7.58 28.24 -0.09
C ASN A 215 -7.89 26.75 -0.37
N PRO A 216 -6.91 25.90 -0.70
CA PRO A 216 -7.12 24.47 -1.00
C PRO A 216 -7.83 23.70 0.12
N HIS A 217 -7.72 24.16 1.37
CA HIS A 217 -8.43 23.58 2.52
C HIS A 217 -9.91 24.00 2.61
N ASP A 218 -10.32 25.04 1.89
CA ASP A 218 -11.72 25.51 1.83
C ASP A 218 -12.44 25.07 0.55
N PHE A 219 -11.69 24.67 -0.47
CA PHE A 219 -12.23 24.14 -1.70
C PHE A 219 -12.80 22.72 -1.49
N SER A 220 -14.03 22.52 -1.95
CA SER A 220 -14.68 21.21 -1.93
C SER A 220 -15.18 20.83 -3.32
N THR A 221 -14.97 19.58 -3.70
CA THR A 221 -15.33 19.07 -5.03
C THR A 221 -16.07 17.74 -4.92
N PRO A 222 -17.05 17.45 -5.78
CA PRO A 222 -17.76 16.18 -5.75
C PRO A 222 -16.80 14.98 -5.88
N LEU A 223 -17.03 13.93 -5.09
CA LEU A 223 -16.25 12.69 -5.16
C LEU A 223 -16.16 12.13 -6.60
N ALA A 224 -17.24 12.22 -7.38
CA ALA A 224 -17.26 11.83 -8.80
C ALA A 224 -16.20 12.54 -9.67
N LYS A 225 -15.82 13.78 -9.32
CA LYS A 225 -14.76 14.53 -10.01
C LYS A 225 -13.36 14.21 -9.47
N LEU A 226 -13.24 13.85 -8.19
CA LEU A 226 -11.98 13.44 -7.58
C LEU A 226 -11.49 12.11 -8.11
N ILE A 227 -12.42 11.16 -8.28
CA ILE A 227 -12.21 9.81 -8.82
C ILE A 227 -11.22 9.81 -10.01
N PRO A 228 -11.50 10.42 -11.17
CA PRO A 228 -10.60 10.35 -12.33
C PRO A 228 -9.22 10.99 -12.07
N ILE A 229 -9.15 12.00 -11.20
CA ILE A 229 -7.91 12.70 -10.88
C ILE A 229 -7.03 11.84 -9.98
N MET A 230 -7.62 11.25 -8.94
CA MET A 230 -6.99 10.23 -8.12
C MET A 230 -6.41 9.14 -9.03
N HIS A 231 -7.17 8.63 -10.00
CA HIS A 231 -6.69 7.57 -10.88
C HIS A 231 -5.45 7.98 -11.66
N LYS A 232 -5.47 9.19 -12.21
CA LYS A 232 -4.36 9.75 -12.97
C LYS A 232 -3.10 9.91 -12.10
N VAL A 233 -3.24 10.53 -10.93
CA VAL A 233 -2.12 10.77 -10.01
C VAL A 233 -1.48 9.46 -9.56
N PHE A 234 -2.30 8.43 -9.33
CA PHE A 234 -1.85 7.19 -8.68
C PHE A 234 -1.43 6.09 -9.64
N CYS A 235 -2.09 5.95 -10.79
CA CYS A 235 -1.82 4.84 -11.71
C CYS A 235 -0.81 5.16 -12.82
N GLU A 236 -0.40 6.43 -12.99
CA GLU A 236 0.57 6.81 -14.01
C GLU A 236 2.04 6.79 -13.53
N HIS A 237 2.30 6.69 -12.22
CA HIS A 237 3.68 6.67 -11.70
C HIS A 237 4.27 5.27 -11.75
N LYS A 238 5.46 5.12 -12.36
CA LYS A 238 6.17 3.83 -12.36
C LYS A 238 7.03 3.68 -11.09
N PRO A 239 7.08 2.49 -10.47
CA PRO A 239 7.90 2.25 -9.28
C PRO A 239 9.41 2.51 -9.49
N ALA A 240 9.90 2.36 -10.72
CA ALA A 240 11.32 2.49 -11.07
C ALA A 240 11.75 3.93 -11.47
N GLU A 241 10.85 4.91 -11.45
CA GLU A 241 11.18 6.30 -11.80
C GLU A 241 11.82 7.05 -10.62
N GLN A 242 12.71 8.00 -10.91
CA GLN A 242 13.27 8.88 -9.88
C GLN A 242 12.13 9.70 -9.23
N GLY A 243 12.10 9.72 -7.90
CA GLY A 243 11.00 10.32 -7.13
C GLY A 243 9.79 9.41 -6.93
N SER A 244 9.91 8.11 -7.24
CA SER A 244 8.89 7.13 -6.87
C SER A 244 8.82 6.92 -5.35
N PHE A 245 7.69 6.43 -4.87
CA PHE A 245 7.52 6.09 -3.46
C PHE A 245 8.52 5.02 -3.00
N VAL A 246 8.87 4.07 -3.86
CA VAL A 246 9.91 3.06 -3.57
C VAL A 246 11.26 3.72 -3.30
N HIS A 247 11.64 4.73 -4.07
CA HIS A 247 12.88 5.46 -3.82
C HIS A 247 12.85 6.19 -2.47
N THR A 248 11.71 6.81 -2.12
CA THR A 248 11.51 7.41 -0.79
C THR A 248 11.67 6.39 0.33
N LEU A 249 11.07 5.20 0.19
CA LEU A 249 11.22 4.12 1.17
C LEU A 249 12.68 3.70 1.36
N LEU A 250 13.44 3.55 0.29
CA LEU A 250 14.85 3.15 0.37
C LEU A 250 15.73 4.18 1.10
N GLN A 251 15.34 5.46 1.05
CA GLN A 251 16.05 6.55 1.72
C GLN A 251 15.53 6.85 3.13
N LEU A 252 14.44 6.22 3.56
CA LEU A 252 13.80 6.50 4.83
C LEU A 252 14.70 6.10 6.01
N GLU A 253 15.12 7.09 6.80
CA GLU A 253 16.07 6.89 7.91
C GLU A 253 15.56 5.86 8.94
N PRO A 254 14.31 5.91 9.44
CA PRO A 254 13.77 4.88 10.33
C PRO A 254 13.94 3.45 9.82
N LEU A 255 13.69 3.23 8.52
CA LEU A 255 13.87 1.92 7.89
C LEU A 255 15.36 1.55 7.80
N ASN A 256 16.22 2.49 7.41
CA ASN A 256 17.66 2.28 7.33
C ASN A 256 18.25 1.92 8.70
N SER A 257 17.92 2.69 9.74
CA SER A 257 18.36 2.46 11.12
C SER A 257 17.86 1.12 11.67
N PHE A 258 16.60 0.78 11.43
CA PHE A 258 16.07 -0.54 11.80
C PHE A 258 16.85 -1.68 11.15
N THR A 259 17.12 -1.59 9.85
CA THR A 259 17.85 -2.64 9.12
C THR A 259 19.33 -2.71 9.50
N ALA A 260 19.92 -1.60 9.96
CA ALA A 260 21.27 -1.56 10.51
C ALA A 260 21.33 -2.25 11.89
N ASN A 261 20.35 -2.01 12.76
CA ASN A 261 20.24 -2.68 14.06
C ASN A 261 20.10 -4.21 13.91
N ILE A 262 19.30 -4.65 12.93
CA ILE A 262 19.21 -6.07 12.57
C ILE A 262 20.58 -6.58 12.17
N TYR A 263 21.22 -5.96 11.17
CA TYR A 263 22.55 -6.38 10.73
C TYR A 263 23.55 -6.48 11.90
N GLU A 264 23.59 -5.47 12.77
CA GLU A 264 24.44 -5.46 13.95
C GLU A 264 24.16 -6.67 14.87
N ALA A 265 22.90 -6.90 15.22
CA ALA A 265 22.49 -8.01 16.07
C ALA A 265 22.88 -9.39 15.51
N PHE A 266 22.74 -9.61 14.20
CA PHE A 266 23.10 -10.87 13.56
C PHE A 266 24.60 -10.99 13.25
N SER A 267 25.32 -9.87 13.15
CA SER A 267 26.78 -9.84 12.97
C SER A 267 27.57 -10.07 14.27
N GLN A 268 26.95 -9.80 15.42
CA GLN A 268 27.55 -9.96 16.75
C GLN A 268 27.28 -11.32 17.40
N LYS A 269 26.39 -12.16 16.82
CA LYS A 269 26.21 -13.56 17.23
C LYS A 269 27.52 -14.33 16.99
N CYS A 270 28.42 -14.34 17.98
CA CYS A 270 29.58 -15.21 17.96
C CYS A 270 29.12 -16.67 17.94
N PRO A 271 29.72 -17.55 17.11
CA PRO A 271 29.45 -18.98 17.16
C PRO A 271 30.12 -19.56 18.42
N GLY A 272 29.40 -19.63 19.53
CA GLY A 272 29.89 -20.26 20.76
C GLY A 272 29.21 -19.79 22.04
N SER A 273 28.02 -20.31 22.30
CA SER A 273 27.49 -20.50 23.65
C SER A 273 26.68 -21.78 23.70
#